data_AF-A0A926A825-F1
#
_entry.id   AF-A0A926A825-F1
#
_cell.length_a   1.000
_cell.length_b   1.000
_cell.length_c   1.000
_cell.angle_alpha   90.00
_cell.angle_beta   90.00
_cell.angle_gamma   90.00
#
_symmetry.space_group_name_H-M   'P 1'
#
loop_
_entity.id
_entity.type
_entity.pdbx_description
1 polymer ?
#
loop_
_entity_poly.entity_id
_entity_poly.type
_entity_poly.pdbx_seq_one_letter_code
_entity_poly.pdbx_strand_id
1 'polypeptide(L)'
;MPGPPLPTNCFKPVPPTVNSATRVRNDLFNSMKGLDRGQPFVIEAAWYLLKCALFLNPLPVPSFLKCQVLRWFGARVGRGVVIKPRVNIHFPWKLTIGDHTWIGEEVFILNFEPVSIGAHCCISQRAFLCTGNHDYRDPAMPYRNLPIDVQNGAWVGAQVFVGPGVTVGSEAVLSAGSIVTKNIPAAVVCAGNPCLPLRDRWHQSPRLSRRVSNTMLASLEK
;
A
#
# COMPACT_ATOMS: atom_id res chain seq x y z
N MET A 1 -38.13 -36.43 -35.89
CA MET A 1 -36.85 -36.17 -36.58
C MET A 1 -35.95 -35.41 -35.61
N PRO A 2 -34.88 -36.02 -35.08
CA PRO A 2 -33.88 -35.28 -34.31
C PRO A 2 -33.12 -34.33 -35.26
N GLY A 3 -32.97 -33.07 -34.88
CA GLY A 3 -32.26 -32.06 -35.67
C GLY A 3 -30.75 -32.38 -35.81
N PRO A 4 -30.07 -31.79 -36.81
CA PRO A 4 -28.65 -32.06 -37.04
C PRO A 4 -27.82 -31.61 -35.84
N PRO A 5 -26.77 -32.36 -35.46
CA PRO A 5 -25.90 -31.97 -34.36
C PRO A 5 -25.17 -30.67 -34.73
N LEU A 6 -25.11 -29.75 -33.76
CA LEU A 6 -24.34 -28.51 -33.89
C LEU A 6 -22.86 -28.85 -34.13
N PRO A 7 -22.16 -28.10 -35.02
CA PRO A 7 -20.75 -28.34 -35.25
C PRO A 7 -19.97 -28.15 -33.96
N THR A 8 -19.26 -29.20 -33.56
CA THR A 8 -18.29 -29.16 -32.47
C THR A 8 -17.21 -28.16 -32.86
N ASN A 9 -17.32 -26.97 -32.27
CA ASN A 9 -16.38 -25.89 -32.49
C ASN A 9 -15.02 -26.35 -31.94
N CYS A 10 -14.19 -26.92 -32.82
CA CYS A 10 -12.77 -27.08 -32.59
C CYS A 10 -12.20 -25.68 -32.44
N PHE A 11 -12.14 -25.19 -31.21
CA PHE A 11 -11.20 -24.15 -30.83
C PHE A 11 -9.79 -24.72 -31.06
N LYS A 12 -9.33 -24.69 -32.32
CA LYS A 12 -7.91 -24.82 -32.60
C LYS A 12 -7.26 -23.62 -31.91
N PRO A 13 -6.25 -23.83 -31.04
CA PRO A 13 -5.50 -22.72 -30.48
C PRO A 13 -5.05 -21.83 -31.64
N VAL A 14 -5.39 -20.55 -31.57
CA VAL A 14 -4.84 -19.57 -32.50
C VAL A 14 -3.32 -19.62 -32.27
N PRO A 15 -2.50 -20.01 -33.26
CA PRO A 15 -1.07 -20.03 -33.08
C PRO A 15 -0.64 -18.62 -32.68
N PRO A 16 0.27 -18.46 -31.70
CA PRO A 16 0.67 -17.14 -31.24
C PRO A 16 1.14 -16.34 -32.44
N THR A 17 0.43 -15.26 -32.75
CA THR A 17 0.90 -14.26 -33.69
C THR A 17 2.11 -13.63 -33.04
N VAL A 18 3.30 -14.11 -33.38
CA VAL A 18 4.55 -13.49 -32.95
C VAL A 18 4.60 -12.15 -33.67
N ASN A 19 4.04 -11.13 -33.02
CA ASN A 19 4.16 -9.77 -33.48
C ASN A 19 5.64 -9.39 -33.34
N SER A 20 6.38 -9.46 -34.44
CA SER A 20 7.84 -9.24 -34.49
C SER A 20 8.26 -7.80 -34.16
N ALA A 21 7.32 -6.93 -33.81
CA ALA A 21 7.56 -5.52 -33.50
C ALA A 21 7.91 -5.26 -32.01
N THR A 22 7.65 -6.20 -31.10
CA THR A 22 7.91 -5.99 -29.65
C THR A 22 9.14 -6.76 -29.15
N ARG A 23 9.95 -6.08 -28.35
CA ARG A 23 11.03 -6.70 -27.57
C ARG A 23 10.52 -7.34 -26.27
N VAL A 24 9.34 -6.94 -25.78
CA VAL A 24 8.74 -7.48 -24.54
C VAL A 24 8.12 -8.84 -24.82
N ARG A 25 8.40 -9.81 -23.95
CA ARG A 25 8.04 -11.23 -24.06
C ARG A 25 7.43 -11.73 -22.75
N ASN A 26 6.16 -11.40 -22.52
CA ASN A 26 5.43 -11.82 -21.33
C ASN A 26 5.24 -13.36 -21.25
N ASP A 27 5.36 -14.08 -22.37
CA ASP A 27 5.38 -15.54 -22.40
C ASP A 27 6.62 -16.13 -21.72
N LEU A 28 7.69 -15.34 -21.55
CA LEU A 28 8.90 -15.70 -20.81
C LEU A 28 8.81 -15.35 -19.32
N PHE A 29 7.82 -14.55 -18.91
CA PHE A 29 7.64 -14.19 -17.50
C PHE A 29 7.26 -15.44 -16.69
N ASN A 30 7.96 -15.64 -15.56
CA ASN A 30 7.70 -16.73 -14.64
C ASN A 30 7.37 -16.17 -13.26
N SER A 31 6.09 -16.23 -12.88
CA SER A 31 5.60 -15.73 -11.58
C SER A 31 6.13 -16.50 -10.37
N MET A 32 6.75 -17.67 -10.59
CA MET A 32 7.38 -18.46 -9.53
C MET A 32 8.83 -18.07 -9.28
N LYS A 33 9.44 -17.25 -10.15
CA LYS A 33 10.84 -16.80 -10.01
C LYS A 33 10.89 -15.34 -9.55
N GLY A 34 11.69 -15.06 -8.52
CA GLY A 34 11.92 -13.68 -8.05
C GLY A 34 10.82 -13.11 -7.15
N LEU A 35 9.85 -13.93 -6.74
CA LEU A 35 8.87 -13.60 -5.70
C LEU A 35 8.92 -14.67 -4.60
N ASP A 36 9.52 -14.32 -3.47
CA ASP A 36 9.34 -15.10 -2.26
C ASP A 36 7.93 -14.84 -1.69
N ARG A 37 7.12 -15.87 -1.60
CA ARG A 37 5.77 -15.77 -1.02
C ARG A 37 5.81 -15.79 0.50
N GLY A 38 6.85 -16.36 1.11
CA GLY A 38 7.08 -16.41 2.55
C GLY A 38 6.22 -17.41 3.36
N GLN A 39 5.07 -17.87 2.84
CA GLN A 39 4.23 -18.88 3.50
C GLN A 39 3.77 -19.97 2.52
N PRO A 40 3.46 -21.18 3.03
CA PRO A 40 2.85 -22.24 2.24
C PRO A 40 1.51 -21.82 1.63
N PHE A 41 1.18 -22.40 0.47
CA PHE A 41 -0.05 -22.12 -0.27
C PHE A 41 -1.32 -22.24 0.58
N VAL A 42 -1.38 -23.20 1.52
CA VAL A 42 -2.56 -23.40 2.38
C VAL A 42 -2.80 -22.20 3.30
N ILE A 43 -1.74 -21.63 3.89
CA ILE A 43 -1.83 -20.44 4.75
C ILE A 43 -2.25 -19.24 3.90
N GLU A 44 -1.67 -19.10 2.71
CA GLU A 44 -2.06 -18.03 1.80
C GLU A 44 -3.53 -18.15 1.35
N ALA A 45 -3.99 -19.34 0.97
CA ALA A 45 -5.37 -19.58 0.59
C ALA A 45 -6.34 -19.25 1.74
N ALA A 46 -6.01 -19.67 2.97
CA ALA A 46 -6.78 -19.32 4.17
C ALA A 46 -6.82 -17.81 4.40
N TRP A 47 -5.69 -17.11 4.19
CA TRP A 47 -5.66 -15.65 4.25
C TRP A 47 -6.60 -15.01 3.25
N TYR A 48 -6.58 -15.46 1.99
CA TYR A 48 -7.45 -14.90 0.95
C TYR A 48 -8.93 -15.02 1.29
N LEU A 49 -9.37 -16.16 1.83
CA LEU A 49 -10.75 -16.37 2.26
C LEU A 49 -11.14 -15.39 3.38
N LEU A 50 -10.30 -15.27 4.42
CA LEU A 50 -10.55 -14.36 5.54
C LEU A 50 -10.44 -12.88 5.14
N LYS A 51 -9.53 -12.54 4.23
CA LYS A 51 -9.41 -11.21 3.64
C LYS A 51 -10.70 -10.80 2.94
N CYS A 52 -11.27 -11.67 2.11
CA CYS A 52 -12.56 -11.43 1.45
C CYS A 52 -13.67 -11.20 2.49
N ALA A 53 -13.75 -12.05 3.50
CA ALA A 53 -14.81 -12.00 4.51
C ALA A 53 -14.69 -10.80 5.46
N LEU A 54 -13.48 -10.41 5.88
CA LEU A 54 -13.27 -9.45 6.98
C LEU A 54 -12.70 -8.10 6.55
N PHE A 55 -11.98 -8.03 5.42
CA PHE A 55 -11.25 -6.83 5.00
C PHE A 55 -11.85 -6.17 3.75
N LEU A 56 -12.18 -6.94 2.72
CA LEU A 56 -12.67 -6.41 1.43
C LEU A 56 -14.16 -6.10 1.40
N ASN A 57 -14.90 -6.57 2.39
CA ASN A 57 -16.32 -6.28 2.52
C ASN A 57 -16.56 -4.82 2.99
N PRO A 58 -17.73 -4.22 2.68
CA PRO A 58 -18.07 -2.86 3.11
C PRO A 58 -18.52 -2.76 4.58
N LEU A 59 -18.75 -3.88 5.27
CA LEU A 59 -19.30 -3.85 6.62
C LEU A 59 -18.26 -3.29 7.60
N PRO A 60 -18.71 -2.59 8.66
CA PRO A 60 -17.83 -1.99 9.65
C PRO A 60 -17.31 -3.05 10.64
N VAL A 61 -16.61 -4.08 10.15
CA VAL A 61 -15.97 -5.09 10.99
C VAL A 61 -15.02 -4.40 11.97
N PRO A 62 -15.13 -4.63 13.30
CA PRO A 62 -14.33 -3.94 14.30
C PRO A 62 -12.83 -4.09 14.05
N SER A 63 -12.08 -3.00 14.25
CA SER A 63 -10.63 -2.98 13.98
C SER A 63 -9.85 -3.95 14.85
N PHE A 64 -10.28 -4.20 16.10
CA PHE A 64 -9.60 -5.16 16.98
C PHE A 64 -9.60 -6.58 16.40
N LEU A 65 -10.71 -6.99 15.77
CA LEU A 65 -10.83 -8.31 15.14
C LEU A 65 -9.92 -8.41 13.92
N LYS A 66 -9.94 -7.39 13.05
CA LYS A 66 -9.02 -7.32 11.89
C LYS A 66 -7.56 -7.39 12.35
N CYS A 67 -7.19 -6.64 13.37
CA CYS A 67 -5.83 -6.65 13.92
C CYS A 67 -5.46 -8.03 14.49
N GLN A 68 -6.38 -8.70 15.19
CA GLN A 68 -6.13 -10.03 15.73
C GLN A 68 -5.91 -11.06 14.62
N VAL A 69 -6.73 -11.04 13.56
CA VAL A 69 -6.56 -11.92 12.40
C VAL A 69 -5.23 -11.65 11.69
N LEU A 70 -4.85 -10.38 11.48
CA LEU A 70 -3.54 -10.04 10.90
C LEU A 70 -2.39 -10.65 11.71
N ARG A 71 -2.45 -10.58 13.04
CA ARG A 71 -1.43 -11.19 13.93
C ARG A 71 -1.39 -12.70 13.80
N TRP A 72 -2.54 -13.38 13.68
CA TRP A 72 -2.57 -14.83 13.43
C TRP A 72 -1.92 -15.23 12.11
N PHE A 73 -1.97 -14.36 11.09
CA PHE A 73 -1.30 -14.54 9.80
C PHE A 73 0.14 -13.99 9.78
N GLY A 74 0.74 -13.70 10.94
CA GLY A 74 2.14 -13.34 11.07
C GLY A 74 2.47 -11.85 10.92
N ALA A 75 1.47 -10.98 10.79
CA ALA A 75 1.71 -9.54 10.82
C ALA A 75 2.10 -9.07 12.23
N ARG A 76 2.94 -8.03 12.32
CA ARG A 76 3.17 -7.31 13.58
C ARG A 76 2.26 -6.10 13.61
N VAL A 77 1.30 -6.07 14.53
CA VAL A 77 0.31 -4.98 14.62
C VAL A 77 0.26 -4.44 16.04
N GLY A 78 0.52 -3.14 16.18
CA GLY A 78 0.51 -2.39 17.43
C GLY A 78 -0.86 -2.23 18.09
N ARG A 79 -0.88 -1.45 19.17
CA ARG A 79 -2.07 -1.10 19.95
C ARG A 79 -2.83 0.06 19.31
N GLY A 80 -4.16 0.08 19.47
CA GLY A 80 -4.97 1.21 18.99
C GLY A 80 -4.98 1.42 17.48
N VAL A 81 -4.56 0.42 16.69
CA VAL A 81 -4.61 0.48 15.22
C VAL A 81 -6.05 0.45 14.73
N VAL A 82 -6.38 1.34 13.79
CA VAL A 82 -7.69 1.41 13.16
C VAL A 82 -7.58 1.01 11.69
N ILE A 83 -8.42 0.07 11.26
CA ILE A 83 -8.45 -0.44 9.88
C ILE A 83 -9.86 -0.32 9.34
N LYS A 84 -10.04 0.57 8.37
CA LYS A 84 -11.32 0.84 7.72
C LYS A 84 -11.79 -0.29 6.79
N PRO A 85 -13.05 -0.25 6.33
CA PRO A 85 -13.55 -1.21 5.35
C PRO A 85 -12.77 -1.19 4.03
N ARG A 86 -12.85 -2.29 3.29
CA ARG A 86 -12.27 -2.47 1.94
C ARG A 86 -10.75 -2.36 1.84
N VAL A 87 -10.01 -2.45 2.93
CA VAL A 87 -8.54 -2.46 2.91
C VAL A 87 -8.04 -3.78 2.32
N ASN A 88 -7.14 -3.72 1.33
CA ASN A 88 -6.55 -4.91 0.72
C ASN A 88 -5.09 -5.06 1.18
N ILE A 89 -4.77 -6.16 1.84
CA ILE A 89 -3.41 -6.52 2.29
C ILE A 89 -3.03 -7.83 1.61
N HIS A 90 -1.89 -7.83 0.89
CA HIS A 90 -1.51 -9.00 0.10
C HIS A 90 -0.95 -10.15 0.96
N PHE A 91 0.15 -9.91 1.70
CA PHE A 91 0.84 -10.89 2.55
C PHE A 91 0.99 -10.38 3.99
N PRO A 92 0.11 -10.74 4.95
CA PRO A 92 0.18 -10.24 6.32
C PRO A 92 1.51 -10.49 7.02
N TRP A 93 2.15 -11.65 6.79
CA TRP A 93 3.45 -12.00 7.36
C TRP A 93 4.62 -11.11 6.87
N LYS A 94 4.39 -10.25 5.88
CA LYS A 94 5.32 -9.21 5.41
C LYS A 94 4.90 -7.80 5.84
N LEU A 95 4.01 -7.67 6.82
CA LEU A 95 3.44 -6.39 7.24
C LEU A 95 3.77 -6.09 8.72
N THR A 96 4.27 -4.88 8.95
CA THR A 96 4.39 -4.29 10.29
C THR A 96 3.61 -2.99 10.37
N ILE A 97 2.80 -2.81 11.41
CA ILE A 97 2.03 -1.59 11.71
C ILE A 97 2.26 -1.22 13.18
N GLY A 98 2.76 0.00 13.42
CA GLY A 98 2.99 0.54 14.76
C GLY A 98 1.72 1.01 15.47
N ASP A 99 1.89 1.42 16.72
CA ASP A 99 0.80 1.83 17.60
C ASP A 99 0.04 3.06 17.08
N HIS A 100 -1.26 3.13 17.34
CA HIS A 100 -2.13 4.27 17.05
C HIS A 100 -2.14 4.70 15.57
N THR A 101 -1.84 3.77 14.67
CA THR A 101 -1.87 4.02 13.22
C THR A 101 -3.26 3.81 12.63
N TRP A 102 -3.62 4.69 11.69
CA TRP A 102 -4.90 4.67 10.99
C TRP A 102 -4.73 4.26 9.53
N ILE A 103 -5.51 3.27 9.09
CA ILE A 103 -5.57 2.80 7.70
C ILE A 103 -6.97 3.08 7.15
N GLY A 104 -7.06 4.00 6.20
CA GLY A 104 -8.28 4.50 5.57
C GLY A 104 -8.97 3.51 4.63
N GLU A 105 -10.18 3.85 4.19
CA GLU A 105 -10.97 2.97 3.31
C GLU A 105 -10.23 2.67 2.00
N GLU A 106 -10.36 1.44 1.50
CA GLU A 106 -9.85 1.05 0.18
C GLU A 106 -8.33 1.21 -0.02
N VAL A 107 -7.56 1.34 1.07
CA VAL A 107 -6.09 1.29 1.00
C VAL A 107 -5.66 -0.06 0.45
N PHE A 108 -4.75 -0.05 -0.51
CA PHE A 108 -4.15 -1.27 -1.06
C PHE A 108 -2.67 -1.33 -0.67
N ILE A 109 -2.29 -2.38 0.06
CA ILE A 109 -0.92 -2.73 0.40
C ILE A 109 -0.55 -3.98 -0.40
N LEU A 110 0.09 -3.77 -1.56
CA LEU A 110 0.69 -4.84 -2.37
C LEU A 110 2.11 -5.09 -1.87
N ASN A 111 2.24 -5.89 -0.82
CA ASN A 111 3.49 -6.18 -0.12
C ASN A 111 4.10 -7.54 -0.53
N PHE A 112 4.52 -7.65 -1.80
CA PHE A 112 5.43 -8.69 -2.26
C PHE A 112 6.77 -8.67 -1.51
N GLU A 113 7.21 -7.48 -1.10
CA GLU A 113 8.31 -7.27 -0.15
C GLU A 113 7.78 -6.69 1.18
N PRO A 114 8.59 -6.67 2.25
CA PRO A 114 8.19 -6.08 3.53
C PRO A 114 7.64 -4.65 3.40
N VAL A 115 6.53 -4.40 4.08
CA VAL A 115 5.98 -3.05 4.29
C VAL A 115 5.94 -2.79 5.79
N SER A 116 6.68 -1.76 6.21
CA SER A 116 6.70 -1.27 7.58
C SER A 116 5.96 0.06 7.64
N ILE A 117 5.01 0.17 8.56
CA ILE A 117 4.30 1.41 8.88
C ILE A 117 4.51 1.67 10.36
N GLY A 118 5.07 2.82 10.70
CA GLY A 118 5.41 3.21 12.06
C GLY A 118 4.19 3.48 12.95
N ALA A 119 4.46 4.01 14.13
CA ALA A 119 3.44 4.46 15.07
C ALA A 119 2.89 5.83 14.67
N HIS A 120 1.65 6.13 15.08
CA HIS A 120 0.96 7.40 14.85
C HIS A 120 0.88 7.80 13.37
N CYS A 121 0.93 6.83 12.46
CA CYS A 121 0.84 7.09 11.03
C CYS A 121 -0.63 7.22 10.61
N CYS A 122 -0.87 7.96 9.53
CA CYS A 122 -2.16 7.97 8.85
C CYS A 122 -1.95 7.61 7.38
N ILE A 123 -2.52 6.47 6.96
CA ILE A 123 -2.60 6.08 5.55
C ILE A 123 -4.02 6.34 5.10
N SER A 124 -4.23 7.42 4.36
CA SER A 124 -5.56 7.87 3.97
C SER A 124 -6.16 7.02 2.85
N GLN A 125 -7.46 7.16 2.67
CA GLN A 125 -8.27 6.35 1.77
C GLN A 125 -7.70 6.24 0.36
N ARG A 126 -7.81 5.05 -0.22
CA ARG A 126 -7.36 4.70 -1.58
C ARG A 126 -5.87 4.93 -1.85
N ALA A 127 -5.04 5.12 -0.81
CA ALA A 127 -3.61 5.09 -0.98
C ALA A 127 -3.17 3.69 -1.46
N PHE A 128 -2.19 3.66 -2.35
CA PHE A 128 -1.62 2.44 -2.91
C PHE A 128 -0.13 2.34 -2.55
N LEU A 129 0.19 1.43 -1.64
CA LEU A 129 1.56 1.08 -1.27
C LEU A 129 1.95 -0.15 -2.10
N CYS A 130 2.81 0.07 -3.09
CA CYS A 130 3.15 -0.93 -4.10
C CYS A 130 4.63 -1.31 -4.03
N THR A 131 4.92 -2.45 -3.42
CA THR A 131 6.29 -3.02 -3.44
C THR A 131 6.60 -3.74 -4.75
N GLY A 132 5.56 -4.09 -5.53
CA GLY A 132 5.67 -4.87 -6.76
C GLY A 132 6.17 -4.05 -7.94
N ASN A 133 7.12 -4.58 -8.70
CA ASN A 133 7.56 -3.99 -9.97
C ASN A 133 8.22 -5.03 -10.88
N HIS A 134 8.51 -4.65 -12.12
CA HIS A 134 9.20 -5.47 -13.09
C HIS A 134 10.41 -4.74 -13.66
N ASP A 135 11.50 -5.45 -13.96
CA ASP A 135 12.62 -4.85 -14.70
C ASP A 135 12.24 -4.69 -16.18
N TYR A 136 11.79 -3.49 -16.52
CA TYR A 136 11.36 -3.12 -17.87
C TYR A 136 12.48 -3.06 -18.91
N ARG A 137 13.74 -3.28 -18.49
CA ARG A 137 14.90 -3.36 -19.39
C ARG A 137 15.16 -4.79 -19.88
N ASP A 138 14.54 -5.78 -19.24
CA ASP A 138 14.60 -7.19 -19.63
C ASP A 138 13.30 -7.57 -20.38
N PRO A 139 13.40 -8.12 -21.61
CA PRO A 139 12.26 -8.68 -22.35
C PRO A 139 11.30 -9.55 -21.54
N ALA A 140 11.81 -10.35 -20.59
CA ALA A 140 11.02 -11.28 -19.79
C ALA A 140 10.30 -10.60 -18.61
N MET A 141 10.54 -9.30 -18.38
CA MET A 141 9.91 -8.52 -17.31
C MET A 141 9.98 -9.23 -15.94
N PRO A 142 11.15 -9.71 -15.47
CA PRO A 142 11.24 -10.37 -14.17
C PRO A 142 10.90 -9.38 -13.05
N TYR A 143 10.53 -9.90 -11.87
CA TYR A 143 10.25 -9.06 -10.71
C TYR A 143 11.45 -8.19 -10.32
N ARG A 144 11.16 -6.95 -9.91
CA ARG A 144 12.11 -5.99 -9.30
C ARG A 144 11.46 -5.35 -8.07
N ASN A 145 10.95 -6.19 -7.19
CA ASN A 145 10.22 -5.76 -6.01
C ASN A 145 11.19 -5.15 -4.98
N LEU A 146 10.74 -4.18 -4.20
CA LEU A 146 11.53 -3.56 -3.13
C LEU A 146 10.62 -3.17 -1.95
N PRO A 147 11.12 -3.22 -0.71
CA PRO A 147 10.33 -2.92 0.49
C PRO A 147 9.89 -1.45 0.54
N ILE A 148 8.88 -1.15 1.37
CA ILE A 148 8.46 0.21 1.69
C ILE A 148 8.56 0.42 3.21
N ASP A 149 9.09 1.57 3.62
CA ASP A 149 9.15 1.99 5.02
C ASP A 149 8.44 3.33 5.20
N VAL A 150 7.37 3.35 5.98
CA VAL A 150 6.64 4.57 6.38
C VAL A 150 6.92 4.80 7.84
N GLN A 151 7.72 5.82 8.17
CA GLN A 151 8.18 6.04 9.53
C GLN A 151 7.16 6.78 10.40
N ASN A 152 7.43 6.86 11.70
CA ASN A 152 6.52 7.34 12.73
C ASN A 152 5.93 8.73 12.40
N GLY A 153 4.64 8.92 12.66
CA GLY A 153 3.96 10.22 12.48
C GLY A 153 3.75 10.65 11.03
N ALA A 154 4.15 9.84 10.05
CA ALA A 154 3.98 10.15 8.64
C ALA A 154 2.49 10.10 8.24
N TRP A 155 2.11 11.00 7.32
CA TRP A 155 0.78 11.04 6.75
C TRP A 155 0.85 10.82 5.24
N VAL A 156 0.35 9.67 4.79
CA VAL A 156 0.13 9.36 3.38
C VAL A 156 -1.28 9.80 3.02
N GLY A 157 -1.41 10.87 2.23
CA GLY A 157 -2.69 11.44 1.81
C GLY A 157 -3.53 10.53 0.92
N ALA A 158 -4.78 10.92 0.70
CA ALA A 158 -5.73 10.11 -0.07
C ALA A 158 -5.25 9.91 -1.51
N GLN A 159 -5.44 8.71 -2.07
CA GLN A 159 -5.03 8.37 -3.45
C GLN A 159 -3.53 8.57 -3.75
N VAL A 160 -2.68 8.62 -2.72
CA VAL A 160 -1.22 8.65 -2.93
C VAL A 160 -0.73 7.28 -3.37
N PHE A 161 0.14 7.26 -4.38
CA PHE A 161 0.93 6.08 -4.74
C PHE A 161 2.30 6.15 -4.07
N VAL A 162 2.72 5.05 -3.44
CA VAL A 162 4.07 4.86 -2.89
C VAL A 162 4.72 3.67 -3.60
N GLY A 163 5.80 3.93 -4.31
CA GLY A 163 6.48 2.94 -5.14
C GLY A 163 7.49 2.07 -4.37
N PRO A 164 8.05 1.04 -5.05
CA PRO A 164 9.01 0.12 -4.46
C PRO A 164 10.28 0.82 -3.97
N GLY A 165 10.77 0.45 -2.79
CA GLY A 165 12.03 0.96 -2.23
C GLY A 165 11.92 2.31 -1.55
N VAL A 166 10.72 2.89 -1.48
CA VAL A 166 10.50 4.22 -0.89
C VAL A 166 10.50 4.13 0.64
N THR A 167 11.31 4.99 1.25
CA THR A 167 11.21 5.39 2.65
C THR A 167 10.49 6.74 2.75
N VAL A 168 9.38 6.78 3.50
CA VAL A 168 8.68 8.01 3.89
C VAL A 168 9.17 8.38 5.28
N GLY A 169 9.98 9.44 5.37
CA GLY A 169 10.61 9.87 6.61
C GLY A 169 9.61 10.23 7.72
N SER A 170 10.09 10.16 8.96
CA SER A 170 9.27 10.44 10.14
C SER A 170 8.57 11.80 10.01
N GLU A 171 7.29 11.85 10.34
CA GLU A 171 6.46 13.05 10.28
C GLU A 171 6.32 13.68 8.89
N ALA A 172 6.74 13.02 7.80
CA ALA A 172 6.50 13.53 6.46
C ALA A 172 4.99 13.55 6.11
N VAL A 173 4.58 14.47 5.26
CA VAL A 173 3.21 14.58 4.74
C VAL A 173 3.24 14.46 3.23
N LEU A 174 2.58 13.45 2.69
CA LEU A 174 2.39 13.25 1.26
C LEU A 174 0.99 13.76 0.93
N SER A 175 0.89 14.88 0.21
CA SER A 175 -0.39 15.47 -0.15
C SER A 175 -1.19 14.54 -1.06
N ALA A 176 -2.51 14.63 -1.00
CA ALA A 176 -3.41 13.75 -1.77
C ALA A 176 -3.05 13.67 -3.27
N GLY A 177 -3.18 12.49 -3.87
CA GLY A 177 -2.92 12.25 -5.29
C GLY A 177 -1.46 12.26 -5.72
N SER A 178 -0.51 12.33 -4.78
CA SER A 178 0.92 12.34 -5.12
C SER A 178 1.44 10.99 -5.60
N ILE A 179 2.44 11.01 -6.50
CA ILE A 179 3.15 9.83 -7.02
C ILE A 179 4.57 9.80 -6.46
N VAL A 180 4.79 8.95 -5.46
CA VAL A 180 6.02 8.92 -4.66
C VAL A 180 6.91 7.77 -5.13
N THR A 181 7.99 8.11 -5.83
CA THR A 181 8.93 7.15 -6.45
C THR A 181 10.36 7.26 -5.89
N LYS A 182 10.58 8.16 -4.93
CA LYS A 182 11.87 8.39 -4.26
C LYS A 182 11.63 8.59 -2.77
N ASN A 183 12.67 8.38 -1.97
CA ASN A 183 12.63 8.61 -0.53
C ASN A 183 12.24 10.05 -0.21
N ILE A 184 11.45 10.20 0.85
CA ILE A 184 10.97 11.48 1.33
C ILE A 184 11.67 11.80 2.66
N PRO A 185 12.29 12.98 2.81
CA PRO A 185 12.90 13.39 4.08
C PRO A 185 11.89 13.41 5.25
N ALA A 186 12.39 13.43 6.47
CA ALA A 186 11.56 13.62 7.65
C ALA A 186 10.98 15.05 7.70
N ALA A 187 9.83 15.20 8.36
CA ALA A 187 9.20 16.49 8.70
C ALA A 187 8.97 17.47 7.52
N VAL A 188 8.84 16.97 6.28
CA VAL A 188 8.52 17.79 5.11
C VAL A 188 7.10 17.53 4.61
N VAL A 189 6.50 18.53 3.99
CA VAL A 189 5.28 18.40 3.18
C VAL A 189 5.68 18.28 1.72
N CYS A 190 5.24 17.22 1.05
CA CYS A 190 5.51 16.95 -0.34
C CYS A 190 4.20 16.83 -1.14
N ALA A 191 4.25 17.10 -2.44
CA ALA A 191 3.11 16.90 -3.34
C ALA A 191 3.55 16.66 -4.79
N GLY A 192 2.63 16.16 -5.62
CA GLY A 192 2.75 16.17 -7.08
C GLY A 192 3.05 14.82 -7.73
N ASN A 193 3.18 14.84 -9.06
CA ASN A 193 3.58 13.72 -9.90
C ASN A 193 4.69 14.19 -10.87
N PRO A 194 5.98 13.91 -10.59
CA PRO A 194 6.48 13.20 -9.41
C PRO A 194 6.30 13.99 -8.11
N CYS A 195 6.24 13.31 -6.97
CA CYS A 195 6.13 13.93 -5.66
C CYS A 195 7.44 14.65 -5.29
N LEU A 196 7.36 15.94 -4.95
CA LEU A 196 8.51 16.78 -4.61
C LEU A 196 8.29 17.47 -3.25
N PRO A 197 9.36 17.70 -2.47
CA PRO A 197 9.29 18.53 -1.26
C PRO A 197 8.82 19.95 -1.58
N LEU A 198 7.91 20.47 -0.75
CA LEU A 198 7.37 21.83 -0.88
C LEU A 198 7.86 22.75 0.23
N ARG A 199 7.80 22.28 1.48
CA ARG A 199 8.13 23.05 2.68
C ARG A 199 8.29 22.14 3.89
N ASP A 200 8.85 22.67 4.96
CA ASP A 200 8.83 22.00 6.26
C ASP A 200 7.40 21.91 6.81
N ARG A 201 7.07 20.79 7.43
CA ARG A 201 5.78 20.54 8.11
C ARG A 201 5.63 21.45 9.33
N TRP A 202 6.68 21.51 10.15
CA TRP A 202 6.68 22.19 11.44
C TRP A 202 7.11 23.65 11.38
N HIS A 203 7.20 24.23 10.18
CA HIS A 203 7.52 25.65 10.05
C HIS A 203 6.47 26.50 10.80
N GLN A 204 6.92 27.27 11.79
CA GLN A 204 6.01 28.12 12.55
C GLN A 204 5.45 29.20 11.61
N SER A 205 4.13 29.26 11.51
CA SER A 205 3.48 30.43 10.91
C SER A 205 3.52 31.58 11.94
N PRO A 206 3.90 32.81 11.57
CA PRO A 206 3.92 33.97 12.49
C PRO A 206 2.56 34.25 13.17
N ARG A 207 1.47 33.67 12.65
CA ARG A 207 0.12 33.79 13.19
C ARG A 207 -0.15 32.91 14.42
N LEU A 208 0.55 31.78 14.57
CA LEU A 208 0.36 30.87 15.72
C LEU A 208 1.11 31.36 16.98
N SER A 209 2.28 31.99 16.83
CA SER A 209 3.02 32.55 17.97
C SER A 209 2.23 33.66 18.69
N ARG A 210 1.52 34.50 17.93
CA ARG A 210 0.63 35.54 18.49
C ARG A 210 -0.55 34.97 19.29
N ARG A 211 -1.14 33.85 18.87
CA ARG A 211 -2.27 33.25 19.59
C ARG A 211 -1.84 32.60 20.91
N VAL A 212 -0.71 31.89 20.91
CA VAL A 212 -0.16 31.27 22.13
C VAL A 212 0.28 32.35 23.12
N SER A 213 0.95 33.41 22.66
CA SER A 213 1.34 34.54 23.53
C SER A 213 0.13 35.23 24.16
N ASN A 214 -0.96 35.46 23.39
CA ASN A 214 -2.17 36.08 23.93
C ASN A 214 -2.96 35.16 24.87
N THR A 215 -2.87 33.84 24.69
CA THR A 215 -3.59 32.87 25.55
C THR A 215 -2.81 32.61 26.85
N MET A 216 -1.48 32.68 26.83
CA MET A 216 -0.66 32.62 28.05
C MET A 216 -0.79 33.89 28.89
N LEU A 217 -0.83 35.09 28.28
CA LEU A 217 -1.05 36.34 29.02
C LEU A 217 -2.43 36.38 29.69
N ALA A 218 -3.49 35.89 29.02
CA ALA A 218 -4.84 35.84 29.59
C ALA A 218 -5.01 34.81 30.73
N SER A 219 -4.05 33.90 30.94
CA SER A 219 -4.06 32.92 32.03
C SER A 219 -3.20 33.32 33.21
N LEU A 220 -2.47 34.44 33.12
CA LEU A 220 -1.68 35.03 34.21
C LEU A 220 -2.40 36.23 34.88
N GLU A 221 -3.56 36.63 34.36
CA GLU A 221 -4.39 37.74 34.87
C GLU A 221 -5.67 37.27 35.59
N LYS A 222 -5.74 36.01 36.02
CA LYS A 222 -6.79 35.47 36.90
C LYS A 222 -6.17 34.83 38.12
#